data_AF-A0A1V4SR53-F1
#
_entry.id   AF-A0A1V4SR53-F1
#
_cell.length_a   1.000
_cell.length_b   1.000
_cell.length_c   1.000
_cell.angle_alpha   90.00
_cell.angle_beta   90.00
_cell.angle_gamma   90.00
#
_symmetry.space_group_name_H-M   'P 1'
#
loop_
_entity.id
_entity.type
_entity.pdbx_description
1 polymer ?
#
loop_
_entity_poly.entity_id
_entity_poly.type
_entity_poly.pdbx_seq_one_letter_code
_entity_poly.pdbx_strand_id
1 'polypeptide(L)'
;MTAKCSKCGAQWKVSIHKDLDSPFVCPRCSSKTKFKTTLFFAGLIASCLIIPKLNCIANDARGYQAVGGEIFIPLLYLLVAALIREIGGFL
;
A
#
# COMPACT_ATOMS: atom_id res chain seq x y z
N MET A 1 -11.66 14.14 28.46
CA MET A 1 -12.36 12.97 27.91
C MET A 1 -11.37 12.04 27.21
N THR A 2 -11.50 10.73 27.42
CA THR A 2 -10.66 9.69 26.80
C THR A 2 -11.53 8.82 25.91
N ALA A 3 -11.13 8.62 24.66
CA ALA A 3 -11.84 7.73 23.73
C ALA A 3 -11.07 6.42 23.57
N LYS A 4 -11.82 5.32 23.41
CA LYS A 4 -11.30 3.98 23.13
C LYS A 4 -11.75 3.56 21.74
N CYS A 5 -10.84 3.07 20.92
CA CYS A 5 -11.19 2.51 19.61
C CYS A 5 -11.75 1.10 19.76
N SER A 6 -12.89 0.83 19.12
CA SER A 6 -13.50 -0.51 19.05
C SER A 6 -12.67 -1.52 18.25
N LYS A 7 -11.95 -1.06 17.20
CA LYS A 7 -11.17 -1.95 16.31
C LYS A 7 -9.82 -2.37 16.88
N CYS A 8 -9.08 -1.44 17.51
CA CYS A 8 -7.71 -1.70 17.96
C CYS A 8 -7.51 -1.59 19.47
N GLY A 9 -8.57 -1.27 20.24
CA GLY A 9 -8.52 -1.14 21.70
C GLY A 9 -7.72 0.06 22.22
N ALA A 10 -7.06 0.83 21.35
CA ALA A 10 -6.22 1.96 21.75
C ALA A 10 -7.04 3.05 22.43
N GLN A 11 -6.45 3.65 23.47
CA GLN A 11 -7.03 4.78 24.20
C GLN A 11 -6.22 6.05 23.92
N TRP A 12 -6.89 7.19 23.75
CA TRP A 12 -6.22 8.48 23.62
C TRP A 12 -7.05 9.61 24.24
N LYS A 13 -6.36 10.69 24.63
CA LYS A 13 -6.99 11.90 25.15
C LYS A 13 -7.59 12.69 23.99
N VAL A 14 -8.89 12.95 24.04
CA VAL A 14 -9.57 13.70 22.99
C VAL A 14 -9.61 15.18 23.39
N SER A 15 -9.20 16.05 22.47
CA SER A 15 -9.33 17.50 22.64
C SER A 15 -10.75 17.92 22.24
N ILE A 16 -11.38 18.75 23.08
CA ILE A 16 -12.73 19.28 22.88
C ILE A 16 -12.74 20.33 21.75
N HIS A 17 -11.58 20.90 21.39
CA HIS A 17 -11.44 21.92 20.35
C HIS A 17 -11.62 21.42 18.91
N LYS A 18 -12.11 20.19 18.69
CA LYS A 18 -12.39 19.67 17.35
C LYS A 18 -13.90 19.70 17.10
N ASP A 19 -14.29 20.17 15.91
CA ASP A 19 -15.68 20.25 15.48
C ASP A 19 -16.43 18.95 15.75
N LEU A 20 -17.56 19.07 16.48
CA LEU A 20 -18.45 17.96 16.82
C LEU A 20 -19.11 17.33 15.58
N ASP A 21 -19.12 18.04 14.44
CA ASP A 21 -19.64 17.54 13.16
C ASP A 21 -18.73 16.48 12.51
N SER A 22 -17.46 16.40 12.92
CA SER A 22 -16.52 15.43 12.35
C SER A 22 -16.52 14.11 13.15
N PRO A 23 -16.68 12.94 12.50
CA PRO A 23 -16.61 11.67 13.23
C PRO A 23 -15.21 11.45 13.81
N PHE A 24 -15.14 11.04 15.08
CA PHE A 24 -13.87 10.77 15.74
C PHE A 24 -13.15 9.55 15.10
N VAL A 25 -12.08 9.81 14.36
CA VAL A 25 -11.24 8.77 13.77
C VAL A 25 -10.12 8.37 14.74
N CYS A 26 -9.94 7.06 14.97
CA CYS A 26 -8.84 6.57 15.78
C CYS A 26 -7.47 6.93 15.14
N PRO A 27 -6.57 7.62 15.85
CA PRO A 27 -5.30 8.06 15.30
C PRO A 27 -4.38 6.89 14.92
N ARG A 28 -4.41 5.79 15.70
CA ARG A 28 -3.64 4.58 15.38
C ARG A 28 -4.16 3.86 14.14
N CYS A 29 -5.47 3.64 14.04
CA CYS A 29 -6.06 3.02 12.85
C CYS A 29 -5.84 3.90 11.61
N SER A 30 -6.03 5.21 11.74
CA SER A 30 -5.81 6.17 10.65
C SER A 30 -4.35 6.14 10.18
N SER A 31 -3.38 6.17 11.11
CA SER A 31 -1.96 6.11 10.78
C SER A 31 -1.57 4.81 10.06
N LYS A 32 -2.07 3.65 10.53
CA LYS A 32 -1.85 2.36 9.85
C LYS A 32 -2.40 2.36 8.42
N THR A 33 -3.58 2.92 8.20
CA THR A 33 -4.17 3.01 6.86
C THR A 33 -3.31 3.88 5.94
N LYS A 34 -2.90 5.06 6.41
CA LYS A 34 -2.03 5.96 5.63
C LYS A 34 -0.71 5.29 5.26
N PHE A 35 -0.07 4.61 6.21
CA PHE A 35 1.17 3.88 5.97
C PHE A 35 1.01 2.79 4.91
N LYS A 36 -0.06 1.98 4.98
CA LYS A 36 -0.34 0.96 3.95
C LYS A 36 -0.52 1.58 2.56
N THR A 37 -1.25 2.69 2.47
CA THR A 37 -1.45 3.40 1.20
C THR A 37 -0.14 3.94 0.64
N THR A 38 0.68 4.61 1.46
CA THR A 38 1.99 5.12 1.03
C THR A 38 2.90 3.99 0.54
N LEU A 39 2.96 2.88 1.27
CA LEU A 39 3.80 1.74 0.92
C LEU A 39 3.33 1.07 -0.38
N PHE A 40 2.01 0.99 -0.60
CA PHE A 40 1.44 0.49 -1.84
C PHE A 40 1.86 1.32 -3.06
N PHE A 41 1.75 2.65 -2.99
CA PHE A 41 2.17 3.52 -4.09
C PHE A 41 3.69 3.52 -4.27
N ALA A 42 4.47 3.47 -3.19
CA ALA A 42 5.92 3.34 -3.28
C ALA A 42 6.34 2.03 -3.98
N GLY A 43 5.70 0.92 -3.65
CA GLY A 43 5.90 -0.37 -4.32
C GLY A 43 5.53 -0.34 -5.80
N LEU A 44 4.44 0.33 -6.15
CA LEU A 44 4.01 0.51 -7.54
C LEU A 44 5.03 1.33 -8.34
N ILE A 45 5.48 2.46 -7.80
CA ILE A 45 6.49 3.31 -8.43
C ILE A 45 7.81 2.55 -8.59
N ALA A 46 8.27 1.85 -7.55
CA ALA A 46 9.48 1.03 -7.61
C ALA A 46 9.36 -0.07 -8.67
N SER A 47 8.19 -0.73 -8.76
CA SER A 47 7.89 -1.73 -9.80
C SER A 47 8.03 -1.15 -11.21
N CYS A 48 7.48 0.04 -11.45
CA CYS A 48 7.56 0.71 -12.76
C CYS A 48 8.98 1.13 -13.14
N LEU A 49 9.87 1.39 -12.18
CA LEU A 49 11.21 1.92 -12.46
C LEU A 49 12.29 0.84 -12.49
N ILE A 50 12.26 -0.07 -11.52
CA ILE A 50 13.32 -1.04 -11.29
C ILE A 50 13.17 -2.23 -12.23
N ILE A 51 11.94 -2.73 -12.42
CA ILE A 51 11.74 -4.00 -13.09
C ILE A 51 12.01 -3.93 -14.61
N PRO A 52 11.66 -2.85 -15.33
CA PRO A 52 12.14 -2.64 -16.71
C PRO A 52 13.66 -2.77 -16.83
N LYS A 53 14.40 -2.12 -15.92
CA LYS A 53 15.87 -2.15 -15.91
C LYS A 53 16.42 -3.55 -15.64
N LEU A 54 15.84 -4.26 -14.66
CA LEU A 54 16.22 -5.63 -14.36
C LEU A 54 15.91 -6.60 -15.50
N ASN A 55 14.78 -6.40 -16.20
CA ASN A 55 14.38 -7.21 -17.34
C ASN A 55 15.34 -7.03 -18.52
N CYS A 56 15.75 -5.79 -18.83
CA CYS A 56 16.78 -5.52 -19.83
C CYS A 56 18.11 -6.23 -19.50
N ILE A 57 18.59 -6.15 -18.26
CA ILE A 57 19.82 -6.82 -17.82
C ILE A 57 19.69 -8.35 -17.98
N ALA A 58 18.54 -8.91 -17.59
CA ALA A 58 18.30 -10.34 -17.68
C ALA A 58 18.16 -10.83 -19.12
N ASN A 59 17.66 -10.00 -20.04
CA ASN A 59 17.56 -10.32 -21.46
C ASN A 59 18.94 -10.28 -22.14
N ASP A 60 19.75 -9.27 -21.82
CA ASP A 60 21.13 -9.14 -22.30
C ASP A 60 21.98 -10.35 -21.88
N ALA A 61 21.89 -10.74 -20.59
CA ALA A 61 22.57 -11.91 -20.06
C ALA A 61 22.16 -13.23 -20.75
N ARG A 62 20.97 -13.30 -21.35
CA ARG A 62 20.47 -14.47 -22.08
C ARG A 62 20.71 -14.39 -23.60
N GLY A 63 21.26 -13.29 -24.10
CA GLY A 63 21.45 -13.04 -25.53
C GLY A 63 20.16 -12.75 -26.29
N TYR A 64 19.08 -12.35 -25.60
CA TYR A 64 17.82 -11.96 -26.25
C TYR A 64 17.75 -10.44 -26.46
N GLN A 65 17.49 -10.02 -27.69
CA GLN A 65 17.04 -8.66 -28.00
C GLN A 65 15.51 -8.61 -27.91
N ALA A 66 14.99 -8.72 -26.69
CA ALA A 66 13.55 -8.64 -26.43
C ALA A 66 13.18 -7.23 -25.95
N VAL A 67 12.26 -6.59 -26.67
CA VAL A 67 11.64 -5.31 -26.29
C VAL A 67 10.14 -5.58 -26.14
N GLY A 68 9.64 -5.63 -24.89
CA GLY A 68 8.23 -5.84 -24.61
C GLY A 68 7.95 -6.69 -23.37
N GLY A 69 6.78 -6.48 -22.75
CA GLY A 69 6.34 -7.21 -21.55
C GLY A 69 6.41 -6.41 -20.24
N GLU A 70 7.24 -5.37 -20.21
CA GLU A 70 7.54 -4.58 -19.01
C GLU A 70 6.33 -3.75 -18.53
N ILE A 71 5.44 -3.39 -19.46
CA ILE A 71 4.16 -2.72 -19.21
C ILE A 71 3.20 -3.57 -18.36
N PHE A 72 3.31 -4.90 -18.41
CA PHE A 72 2.43 -5.78 -17.65
C PHE A 72 2.90 -5.97 -16.20
N ILE A 73 4.08 -5.49 -15.85
CA ILE A 73 4.65 -5.70 -14.52
C ILE A 73 3.96 -4.83 -13.45
N PRO A 74 3.66 -3.54 -13.70
CA PRO A 74 2.77 -2.77 -12.82
C PRO A 74 1.38 -3.41 -12.68
N LEU A 75 0.85 -3.99 -13.76
CA LEU A 75 -0.43 -4.71 -13.74
C LEU A 75 -0.36 -5.95 -12.84
N LEU A 76 0.74 -6.71 -12.93
CA LEU A 76 1.00 -7.87 -12.08
C LEU A 76 1.12 -7.46 -10.60
N TYR A 77 1.83 -6.36 -10.30
CA TYR A 77 1.91 -5.83 -8.94
C TYR A 77 0.53 -5.50 -8.37
N LEU A 78 -0.33 -4.83 -9.16
CA LEU A 78 -1.70 -4.52 -8.77
C LEU A 78 -2.53 -5.80 -8.51
N LEU A 79 -2.40 -6.81 -9.36
CA LEU A 79 -3.07 -8.10 -9.21
C LEU A 79 -2.64 -8.82 -7.93
N VAL A 80 -1.33 -8.90 -7.67
CA VAL A 80 -0.79 -9.53 -6.46
C VAL A 80 -1.25 -8.78 -5.21
N ALA A 81 -1.21 -7.44 -5.23
CA ALA A 81 -1.65 -6.64 -4.10
C ALA A 81 -3.17 -6.75 -3.84
N ALA A 82 -3.98 -6.85 -4.91
CA ALA A 82 -5.41 -7.12 -4.80
C ALA A 82 -5.68 -8.50 -4.19
N LEU A 83 -4.96 -9.52 -4.63
CA LEU A 83 -5.08 -10.89 -4.13
C LEU A 83 -4.64 -11.00 -2.66
N ILE A 84 -3.54 -10.34 -2.27
CA ILE A 84 -3.12 -10.24 -0.85
C ILE A 84 -4.20 -9.53 -0.02
N ARG A 85 -4.85 -8.50 -0.56
CA ARG A 85 -5.91 -7.78 0.15
C ARG A 85 -7.17 -8.65 0.33
N GLU A 86 -7.53 -9.47 -0.65
CA GLU A 86 -8.64 -10.42 -0.51
C GLU A 86 -8.32 -11.50 0.52
N ILE A 87 -7.14 -12.12 0.44
CA ILE A 87 -6.73 -13.16 1.40
C ILE A 87 -6.58 -12.56 2.81
N GLY A 88 -5.93 -11.41 2.94
CA GLY A 88 -5.72 -10.73 4.23
C GLY A 88 -6.94 -9.97 4.76
N GLY A 89 -8.01 -9.88 3.98
CA GLY A 89 -9.33 -9.43 4.44
C GLY A 89 -10.19 -10.57 4.99
N PHE A 90 -9.79 -11.83 4.75
CA PHE A 90 -10.48 -13.04 5.19
C PHE A 90 -9.95 -13.59 6.54
N LEU A 91 -8.86 -13.01 7.07
CA LEU A 91 -8.19 -13.41 8.30
C LEU A 91 -8.23 -12.31 9.37
#